data_AF-A0A6B3EBF1-F1
#
_entry.id   AF-A0A6B3EBF1-F1
#
_cell.length_a   1.000
_cell.length_b   1.000
_cell.length_c   1.000
_cell.angle_alpha   90.00
_cell.angle_beta   90.00
_cell.angle_gamma   90.00
#
_symmetry.space_group_name_H-M   'P 1'
#
loop_
_entity.id
_entity.type
_entity.pdbx_description
1 polymer ?
#
loop_
_entity_poly.entity_id
_entity_poly.type
_entity_poly.pdbx_seq_one_letter_code
_entity_poly.pdbx_strand_id
1 'polypeptide(L)'
;PPVAPVPAARQGESDREAHLEQAQRLERLAERHPEDAEPLLLRAAAHFELADDRTRASTLYDGLLAGAPQDPALIRALKAANLWEYGHEAEAQAIVSGVRAAAPRTPAPWIVVAQALEAHDELEEAHATYEEAVALLLDGSAPPPYEARPLLIGRHRVRRLL
;
A
#
# COMPACT_ATOMS: atom_id res chain seq x y z
N PRO A 1 23.33 20.39 -31.26
CA PRO A 1 22.82 19.08 -31.69
C PRO A 1 21.60 18.66 -30.84
N PRO A 2 20.47 18.24 -31.46
CA PRO A 2 19.34 17.72 -30.70
C PRO A 2 19.72 16.37 -30.08
N VAL A 3 19.52 16.23 -28.78
CA VAL A 3 19.72 14.97 -28.05
C VAL A 3 18.62 14.02 -28.51
N ALA A 4 18.99 12.89 -29.11
CA ALA A 4 18.02 11.86 -29.50
C ALA A 4 17.29 11.34 -28.25
N PRO A 5 15.96 11.12 -28.30
CA PRO A 5 15.22 10.61 -27.17
C PRO A 5 15.74 9.22 -26.78
N VAL A 6 15.94 9.01 -25.47
CA VAL A 6 16.31 7.70 -24.92
C VAL A 6 15.14 6.75 -25.16
N PRO A 7 15.35 5.52 -25.68
CA PRO A 7 14.28 4.57 -25.89
C PRO A 7 13.63 4.16 -24.56
N ALA A 8 12.30 4.00 -24.55
CA ALA A 8 11.49 3.75 -23.36
C ALA A 8 11.96 2.55 -22.50
N ALA A 9 12.49 1.49 -23.12
CA ALA A 9 13.05 0.35 -22.39
C ALA A 9 14.25 0.75 -21.50
N ARG A 10 15.16 1.59 -22.01
CA ARG A 10 16.30 2.10 -21.24
C ARG A 10 15.88 3.11 -20.17
N GLN A 11 14.78 3.83 -20.39
CA GLN A 11 14.20 4.70 -19.37
C GLN A 11 13.64 3.87 -18.21
N GLY A 12 12.87 2.80 -18.50
CA GLY A 12 12.36 1.90 -17.47
C GLY A 12 13.45 1.19 -16.67
N GLU A 13 14.55 0.76 -17.32
CA GLU A 13 15.73 0.22 -16.63
C GLU A 13 16.39 1.27 -15.71
N SER A 14 16.57 2.50 -16.21
CA SER A 14 17.12 3.62 -15.42
C SER A 14 16.23 4.00 -14.23
N ASP A 15 14.90 3.95 -14.40
CA ASP A 15 13.95 4.27 -13.34
C ASP A 15 13.98 3.18 -12.26
N ARG A 16 14.01 1.90 -12.67
CA ARG A 16 14.16 0.77 -11.75
C ARG A 16 15.44 0.87 -10.92
N GLU A 17 16.58 1.13 -11.55
CA GLU A 17 17.86 1.32 -10.86
C GLU A 17 17.80 2.47 -9.85
N ALA A 18 17.21 3.60 -10.24
CA ALA A 18 17.03 4.74 -9.34
C ALA A 18 16.16 4.39 -8.13
N HIS A 19 15.09 3.61 -8.31
CA HIS A 19 14.26 3.13 -7.21
C HIS A 19 15.03 2.19 -6.27
N LEU A 20 15.83 1.26 -6.80
CA LEU A 20 16.67 0.38 -5.98
C LEU A 20 17.72 1.17 -5.16
N GLU A 21 18.41 2.12 -5.79
CA GLU A 21 19.38 2.97 -5.09
C GLU A 21 18.73 3.81 -3.99
N GLN A 22 17.55 4.36 -4.27
CA GLN A 22 16.81 5.17 -3.32
C GLN A 22 16.30 4.33 -2.14
N ALA A 23 15.81 3.11 -2.38
CA ALA A 23 15.42 2.19 -1.32
C ALA A 23 16.60 1.88 -0.38
N GLN A 24 17.75 1.51 -0.95
CA GLN A 24 18.96 1.23 -0.16
C GLN A 24 19.49 2.45 0.60
N ARG A 25 19.33 3.66 0.04
CA ARG A 25 19.67 4.90 0.74
C ARG A 25 18.79 5.10 1.96
N LEU A 26 17.50 4.81 1.85
CA LEU A 26 16.53 4.91 2.94
C LEU A 26 16.79 3.86 4.03
N GLU A 27 17.11 2.61 3.67
CA GLU A 27 17.52 1.57 4.63
C GLU A 27 18.73 2.02 5.45
N ARG A 28 19.80 2.50 4.79
CA ARG A 28 20.99 3.04 5.47
C ARG A 28 20.66 4.25 6.34
N LEU A 29 19.66 5.06 5.97
CA LEU A 29 19.24 6.21 6.77
C LEU A 29 18.47 5.77 8.01
N ALA A 30 17.59 4.77 7.89
CA ALA A 30 16.87 4.17 9.00
C ALA A 30 17.82 3.55 10.04
N GLU A 31 18.90 2.91 9.60
CA GLU A 31 19.95 2.39 10.49
C GLU A 31 20.65 3.50 11.29
N ARG A 32 20.81 4.69 10.71
CA ARG A 32 21.44 5.84 11.38
C ARG A 32 20.49 6.64 12.25
N HIS A 33 19.18 6.55 12.00
CA HIS A 33 18.13 7.27 12.71
C HIS A 33 17.02 6.30 13.14
N PRO A 34 17.27 5.45 14.17
CA PRO A 34 16.30 4.45 14.62
C PRO A 34 14.95 5.04 15.05
N GLU A 35 14.94 6.27 15.55
CA GLU A 35 13.74 7.03 15.89
C GLU A 35 12.80 7.29 14.71
N ASP A 36 13.37 7.39 13.50
CA ASP A 36 12.66 7.63 12.25
C ASP A 36 12.61 6.38 11.36
N ALA A 37 13.01 5.22 11.89
CA ALA A 37 13.19 4.01 11.08
C ALA A 37 11.89 3.55 10.41
N GLU A 38 10.77 3.54 11.11
CA GLU A 38 9.49 3.07 10.56
C GLU A 38 9.06 3.81 9.28
N PRO A 39 8.91 5.16 9.27
CA PRO A 39 8.54 5.87 8.05
C PRO A 39 9.61 5.78 6.94
N LEU A 40 10.90 5.65 7.30
CA LEU A 40 11.97 5.47 6.32
C LEU A 40 11.92 4.09 5.64
N LEU A 41 11.66 3.04 6.41
CA LEU A 41 11.56 1.66 5.91
C LEU A 41 10.28 1.45 5.11
N LEU A 42 9.15 2.07 5.48
CA LEU A 42 7.94 2.07 4.65
C LEU A 42 8.17 2.72 3.29
N ARG A 43 8.88 3.84 3.25
CA ARG A 43 9.29 4.47 1.98
C ARG A 43 10.24 3.58 1.20
N ALA A 44 11.19 2.91 1.86
CA ALA A 44 12.09 1.97 1.20
C ALA A 44 11.33 0.81 0.56
N ALA A 45 10.35 0.22 1.26
CA ALA A 45 9.49 -0.82 0.73
C ALA A 45 8.73 -0.36 -0.53
N ALA A 46 8.14 0.84 -0.51
CA ALA A 46 7.48 1.40 -1.69
C ALA A 46 8.44 1.60 -2.89
N HIS A 47 9.71 1.96 -2.64
CA HIS A 47 10.71 2.00 -3.71
C HIS A 47 11.08 0.61 -4.23
N PHE A 48 11.13 -0.41 -3.37
CA PHE A 48 11.32 -1.79 -3.83
C PHE A 48 10.13 -2.28 -4.67
N GLU A 49 8.90 -1.96 -4.29
CA GLU A 49 7.70 -2.23 -5.08
C GLU A 49 7.77 -1.63 -6.48
N LEU A 50 8.14 -0.34 -6.57
CA LEU A 50 8.30 0.35 -7.86
C LEU A 50 9.46 -0.20 -8.71
N ALA A 51 10.45 -0.83 -8.07
CA ALA A 51 11.56 -1.51 -8.73
C ALA A 51 11.27 -3.00 -9.05
N ASP A 52 10.04 -3.46 -8.77
CA ASP A 52 9.58 -4.84 -8.87
C ASP A 52 10.34 -5.85 -7.97
N ASP A 53 11.01 -5.36 -6.93
CA ASP A 53 11.65 -6.18 -5.90
C ASP A 53 10.68 -6.47 -4.75
N ARG A 54 9.59 -7.15 -5.09
CA ARG A 54 8.46 -7.45 -4.21
C ARG A 54 8.87 -8.28 -2.98
N THR A 55 9.84 -9.17 -3.12
CA THR A 55 10.37 -9.98 -2.01
C THR A 55 11.04 -9.11 -0.95
N ARG A 56 11.85 -8.12 -1.36
CA ARG A 56 12.50 -7.20 -0.40
C ARG A 56 11.49 -6.28 0.27
N ALA A 57 10.48 -5.79 -0.46
CA ALA A 57 9.38 -5.03 0.14
C ALA A 57 8.66 -5.87 1.22
N SER A 58 8.27 -7.11 0.91
CA SER A 58 7.67 -8.03 1.89
C SER A 58 8.55 -8.26 3.12
N THR A 59 9.86 -8.44 2.93
CA THR A 59 10.82 -8.63 4.02
C THR A 59 10.86 -7.41 4.96
N LEU A 60 10.79 -6.19 4.40
CA LEU A 60 10.72 -4.97 5.21
C LEU A 60 9.41 -4.88 6.00
N TYR A 61 8.27 -5.22 5.39
CA TYR A 61 7.00 -5.24 6.10
C TYR A 61 6.99 -6.26 7.24
N ASP A 62 7.55 -7.45 7.03
CA ASP A 62 7.68 -8.46 8.09
C ASP A 62 8.58 -7.99 9.23
N GLY A 63 9.71 -7.34 8.91
CA GLY A 63 10.60 -6.75 9.90
C GLY A 63 9.91 -5.66 10.74
N LEU A 64 9.13 -4.78 10.10
CA LEU A 64 8.33 -3.77 10.79
C LEU A 64 7.26 -4.39 11.69
N LEU A 65 6.56 -5.41 11.21
CA LEU A 65 5.50 -6.11 11.96
C LEU A 65 6.03 -6.95 13.13
N ALA A 66 7.29 -7.40 13.08
CA ALA A 66 7.94 -8.09 14.18
C ALA A 66 8.30 -7.16 15.36
N GLY A 67 8.34 -5.85 15.13
CA GLY A 67 8.54 -4.83 16.15
C GLY A 67 7.23 -4.42 16.84
N ALA A 68 7.14 -3.13 17.18
CA ALA A 68 5.94 -2.50 17.71
C ALA A 68 5.60 -1.25 16.87
N PRO A 69 5.12 -1.44 15.62
CA PRO A 69 4.91 -0.32 14.72
C PRO A 69 3.73 0.54 15.15
N GLN A 70 3.74 1.79 14.71
CA GLN A 70 2.75 2.81 15.07
C GLN A 70 1.35 2.45 14.51
N ASP A 71 1.29 1.99 13.26
CA ASP A 71 0.06 1.51 12.64
C ASP A 71 0.23 0.10 12.04
N PRO A 72 0.13 -0.96 12.87
CA PRO A 72 0.26 -2.34 12.40
C PRO A 72 -0.80 -2.74 11.37
N ALA A 73 -1.96 -2.06 11.32
CA ALA A 73 -3.00 -2.37 10.36
C ALA A 73 -2.64 -1.84 8.97
N LEU A 74 -2.09 -0.63 8.90
CA LEU A 74 -1.61 -0.05 7.64
C LEU A 74 -0.47 -0.89 7.05
N ILE A 75 0.49 -1.32 7.87
CA ILE A 75 1.61 -2.13 7.38
C ILE A 75 1.14 -3.48 6.83
N ARG A 76 0.16 -4.13 7.49
CA ARG A 76 -0.47 -5.36 6.96
C ARG A 76 -1.21 -5.11 5.64
N ALA A 77 -1.93 -3.99 5.54
CA ALA A 77 -2.64 -3.63 4.30
C ALA A 77 -1.65 -3.44 3.13
N LEU A 78 -0.54 -2.73 3.36
CA LEU A 78 0.52 -2.54 2.37
C LEU A 78 1.19 -3.86 1.98
N LYS A 79 1.50 -4.72 2.96
CA LYS A 79 2.02 -6.07 2.69
C LYS A 79 1.07 -6.88 1.82
N ALA A 80 -0.23 -6.88 2.12
CA ALA A 80 -1.23 -7.58 1.33
C ALA A 80 -1.29 -7.05 -0.11
N ALA A 81 -1.26 -5.73 -0.31
CA ALA A 81 -1.22 -5.12 -1.63
C ALA A 81 0.03 -5.56 -2.43
N ASN A 82 1.20 -5.58 -1.80
CA ASN A 82 2.43 -6.08 -2.42
C ASN A 82 2.35 -7.58 -2.79
N LEU A 83 1.73 -8.40 -1.95
CA LEU A 83 1.59 -9.84 -2.19
C LEU A 83 0.66 -10.17 -3.35
N TRP A 84 -0.41 -9.38 -3.55
CA TRP A 84 -1.29 -9.50 -4.72
C TRP A 84 -0.50 -9.30 -6.02
N GLU A 85 0.26 -8.22 -6.12
CA GLU A 85 1.14 -7.92 -7.27
C GLU A 85 2.24 -8.99 -7.46
N TYR A 86 2.58 -9.72 -6.40
CA TYR A 86 3.59 -10.77 -6.38
C TYR A 86 3.01 -12.18 -6.63
N GLY A 87 1.70 -12.32 -6.86
CA GLY A 87 1.03 -13.60 -7.16
C GLY A 87 0.77 -14.48 -5.93
N HIS A 88 0.85 -13.93 -4.72
CA HIS A 88 0.60 -14.61 -3.45
C HIS A 88 -0.82 -14.36 -2.92
N GLU A 89 -1.81 -14.53 -3.80
CA GLU A 89 -3.21 -14.14 -3.58
C GLU A 89 -3.82 -14.73 -2.31
N ALA A 90 -3.60 -16.02 -2.05
CA ALA A 90 -4.16 -16.67 -0.86
C ALA A 90 -3.61 -16.09 0.46
N GLU A 91 -2.32 -15.74 0.50
CA GLU A 91 -1.72 -15.08 1.66
C GLU A 91 -2.23 -13.63 1.78
N ALA A 92 -2.29 -12.92 0.66
CA ALA A 92 -2.83 -11.57 0.61
C ALA A 92 -4.27 -11.53 1.13
N GLN A 93 -5.12 -12.47 0.72
CA GLN A 93 -6.52 -12.58 1.15
C GLN A 93 -6.66 -12.90 2.63
N ALA A 94 -5.79 -13.75 3.17
CA ALA A 94 -5.75 -14.03 4.60
C ALA A 94 -5.39 -12.77 5.41
N ILE A 95 -4.42 -11.98 4.92
CA ILE A 95 -4.03 -10.72 5.55
C ILE A 95 -5.16 -9.69 5.44
N VAL A 96 -5.79 -9.53 4.27
CA VAL A 96 -6.95 -8.65 4.05
C VAL A 96 -8.06 -8.95 5.06
N SER A 97 -8.41 -10.23 5.20
CA SER A 97 -9.41 -10.68 6.17
C SER A 97 -9.02 -10.30 7.61
N GLY A 98 -7.74 -10.48 7.95
CA GLY A 98 -7.20 -10.09 9.26
C GLY A 98 -7.23 -8.57 9.51
N VAL A 99 -6.91 -7.74 8.51
CA VAL A 99 -6.99 -6.28 8.61
C VAL A 99 -8.44 -5.86 8.85
N ARG A 100 -9.38 -6.38 8.07
CA ARG A 100 -10.81 -6.04 8.22
C ARG A 100 -11.35 -6.45 9.59
N ALA A 101 -11.03 -7.66 10.04
CA ALA A 101 -11.42 -8.17 11.36
C ALA A 101 -10.87 -7.34 12.53
N ALA A 102 -9.69 -6.72 12.36
CA ALA A 102 -9.12 -5.82 13.37
C ALA A 102 -9.87 -4.48 13.48
N ALA A 103 -10.77 -4.18 12.55
CA ALA A 103 -11.57 -2.96 12.47
C ALA A 103 -10.76 -1.65 12.72
N PRO A 104 -9.75 -1.32 11.89
CA PRO A 104 -8.91 -0.15 12.09
C PRO A 104 -9.73 1.14 12.15
N ARG A 105 -9.37 2.03 13.06
CA ARG A 105 -10.07 3.32 13.28
C ARG A 105 -9.51 4.47 12.44
N THR A 106 -8.58 4.17 11.55
CA THR A 106 -8.01 5.11 10.58
C THR A 106 -8.45 4.72 9.16
N PRO A 107 -8.65 5.67 8.24
CA PRO A 107 -9.06 5.35 6.87
C PRO A 107 -8.01 4.59 6.06
N ALA A 108 -6.71 4.83 6.30
CA ALA A 108 -5.64 4.39 5.41
C ALA A 108 -5.56 2.86 5.18
N PRO A 109 -5.65 1.98 6.20
CA PRO A 109 -5.63 0.53 5.98
C PRO A 109 -6.78 0.05 5.09
N TRP A 110 -7.98 0.61 5.28
CA TRP A 110 -9.16 0.29 4.46
C TRP A 110 -9.00 0.72 3.02
N ILE A 111 -8.45 1.92 2.78
CA ILE A 111 -8.20 2.44 1.43
C ILE A 111 -7.23 1.52 0.69
N VAL A 112 -6.12 1.15 1.33
CA VAL A 112 -5.11 0.27 0.71
C VAL A 112 -5.69 -1.10 0.36
N VAL A 113 -6.40 -1.74 1.31
CA VAL A 113 -7.05 -3.04 1.06
C VAL A 113 -8.04 -2.95 -0.09
N ALA A 114 -8.96 -1.98 -0.06
CA ALA A 114 -10.00 -1.88 -1.07
C ALA A 114 -9.44 -1.55 -2.46
N GLN A 115 -8.38 -0.74 -2.54
CA GLN A 115 -7.70 -0.47 -3.81
C GLN A 115 -6.92 -1.68 -4.33
N ALA A 116 -6.30 -2.48 -3.46
CA ALA A 116 -5.63 -3.71 -3.86
C ALA A 116 -6.63 -4.71 -4.46
N LEU A 117 -7.77 -4.92 -3.80
CA LEU A 117 -8.86 -5.75 -4.29
C LEU A 117 -9.40 -5.24 -5.63
N GLU A 118 -9.67 -3.94 -5.73
CA GLU A 118 -10.15 -3.31 -6.98
C GLU A 118 -9.16 -3.49 -8.13
N ALA A 119 -7.85 -3.35 -7.87
CA ALA A 119 -6.82 -3.53 -8.89
C ALA A 119 -6.71 -4.97 -9.42
N HIS A 120 -7.18 -5.96 -8.63
CA HIS A 120 -7.15 -7.38 -8.97
C HIS A 120 -8.53 -7.92 -9.35
N ASP A 121 -9.47 -7.05 -9.72
CA ASP A 121 -10.83 -7.38 -10.19
C ASP A 121 -11.74 -8.06 -9.14
N GLU A 122 -11.37 -7.98 -7.86
CA GLU A 122 -12.18 -8.45 -6.72
C GLU A 122 -13.21 -7.37 -6.31
N LEU A 123 -14.05 -6.96 -7.26
CA LEU A 123 -14.89 -5.76 -7.14
C LEU A 123 -15.94 -5.86 -6.04
N GLU A 124 -16.57 -7.02 -5.84
CA GLU A 124 -17.55 -7.23 -4.77
C GLU A 124 -16.90 -7.07 -3.39
N GLU A 125 -15.70 -7.62 -3.21
CA GLU A 125 -14.96 -7.54 -1.96
C GLU A 125 -14.40 -6.14 -1.71
N ALA A 126 -13.91 -5.47 -2.77
CA ALA A 126 -13.50 -4.08 -2.73
C ALA A 126 -14.67 -3.18 -2.29
N HIS A 127 -15.86 -3.37 -2.88
CA HIS A 127 -17.05 -2.60 -2.51
C HIS A 127 -17.47 -2.86 -1.06
N ALA A 128 -17.50 -4.12 -0.64
CA ALA A 128 -17.83 -4.48 0.74
C ALA A 128 -16.85 -3.88 1.76
N THR A 129 -15.55 -3.85 1.42
CA THR A 129 -14.51 -3.23 2.25
C THR A 129 -14.74 -1.71 2.39
N TYR A 130 -15.06 -1.02 1.29
CA TYR A 130 -15.39 0.41 1.36
C TYR A 130 -16.66 0.70 2.18
N GLU A 131 -17.72 -0.11 2.01
CA GLU A 131 -18.96 0.03 2.79
C GLU A 131 -18.71 -0.16 4.29
N GLU A 132 -17.95 -1.19 4.66
CA GLU A 132 -17.57 -1.49 6.05
C GLU A 132 -16.78 -0.32 6.66
N ALA A 133 -15.77 0.19 5.96
CA ALA A 133 -14.97 1.32 6.41
C ALA A 133 -15.82 2.59 6.58
N VAL A 134 -16.71 2.89 5.62
CA VAL A 134 -17.60 4.05 5.69
C VAL A 134 -18.54 3.94 6.88
N ALA A 135 -19.15 2.78 7.11
CA ALA A 135 -20.05 2.55 8.23
C ALA A 135 -19.33 2.64 9.59
N LEU A 136 -18.06 2.21 9.66
CA LEU A 136 -17.26 2.24 10.88
C LEU A 136 -16.73 3.64 11.22
N LEU A 137 -16.30 4.41 10.21
CA LEU A 137 -15.51 5.63 10.40
C LEU A 137 -16.31 6.92 10.19
N LEU A 138 -17.42 6.87 9.47
CA LEU A 138 -18.24 8.05 9.19
C LEU A 138 -19.57 7.96 9.95
N ASP A 139 -19.89 9.03 10.68
CA ASP A 139 -21.15 9.19 11.41
C ASP A 139 -22.27 9.82 10.56
N GLY A 140 -22.01 10.03 9.26
CA GLY A 140 -22.94 10.70 8.34
C GLY A 140 -22.93 12.23 8.43
N SER A 141 -22.04 12.83 9.23
CA SER A 141 -21.85 14.29 9.27
C SER A 141 -21.19 14.80 7.99
N ALA A 142 -21.66 15.95 7.50
CA ALA A 142 -21.12 16.61 6.31
C ALA A 142 -20.44 17.94 6.69
N PRO A 143 -19.27 18.26 6.12
CA PRO A 143 -18.48 17.44 5.19
C PRO A 143 -17.65 16.35 5.92
N PRO A 144 -17.38 15.20 5.27
CA PRO A 144 -16.54 14.15 5.85
C PRO A 144 -15.08 14.62 6.02
N PRO A 145 -14.33 14.02 6.97
CA PRO A 145 -12.90 14.28 7.13
C PRO A 145 -12.13 14.08 5.81
N TYR A 146 -11.12 14.92 5.58
CA TYR A 146 -10.35 14.90 4.32
C TYR A 146 -9.75 13.52 4.03
N GLU A 147 -9.17 12.87 5.05
CA GLU A 147 -8.55 11.55 4.95
C GLU A 147 -9.54 10.43 4.62
N ALA A 148 -10.84 10.62 4.89
CA ALA A 148 -11.89 9.66 4.60
C ALA A 148 -12.53 9.86 3.22
N ARG A 149 -12.24 10.97 2.51
CA ARG A 149 -12.79 11.22 1.17
C ARG A 149 -12.46 10.12 0.16
N PRO A 150 -11.24 9.54 0.12
CA PRO A 150 -10.94 8.44 -0.79
C PRO A 150 -11.84 7.22 -0.60
N LEU A 151 -12.35 6.95 0.61
CA LEU A 151 -13.29 5.85 0.86
C LEU A 151 -14.61 6.06 0.09
N LEU A 152 -15.16 7.28 0.13
CA LEU A 152 -16.41 7.61 -0.56
C LEU A 152 -16.24 7.59 -2.09
N ILE A 153 -15.10 8.10 -2.57
CA ILE A 153 -14.76 8.12 -4.00
C ILE A 153 -14.59 6.68 -4.52
N GLY A 154 -13.79 5.86 -3.83
CA GLY A 154 -13.55 4.47 -4.17
C GLY A 154 -14.84 3.64 -4.15
N ARG A 155 -15.63 3.76 -3.07
CA ARG A 155 -16.97 3.13 -2.97
C ARG A 155 -17.85 3.42 -4.18
N HIS A 156 -17.94 4.70 -4.57
CA HIS A 156 -18.74 5.12 -5.71
C HIS A 156 -18.18 4.57 -7.03
N ARG A 157 -16.86 4.60 -7.21
CA ARG A 157 -16.18 4.08 -8.40
C ARG A 157 -16.43 2.59 -8.58
N VAL A 158 -16.14 1.76 -7.57
CA VAL A 158 -16.32 0.30 -7.63
C VAL A 158 -17.77 -0.08 -7.86
N ARG A 159 -18.73 0.61 -7.23
CA ARG A 159 -20.17 0.38 -7.45
C ARG A 159 -20.60 0.56 -8.91
N ARG A 160 -19.88 1.37 -9.69
CA ARG A 160 -20.18 1.59 -11.12
C ARG A 160 -19.52 0.55 -12.04
N LEU A 161 -18.59 -0.23 -11.51
CA LEU A 161 -17.89 -1.30 -12.23
C LEU A 161 -18.57 -2.67 -12.03
N LEU A 162 -19.31 -2.84 -10.92
CA LEU A 162 -20.27 -3.93 -10.68
C LEU A 162 -21.51 -3.80 -11.59
#